data_AF-A0A1Q5N8Z5-F1
#
_entry.id   AF-A0A1Q5N8Z5-F1
#
_cell.length_a   1.000
_cell.length_b   1.000
_cell.length_c   1.000
_cell.angle_alpha   90.00
_cell.angle_beta   90.00
_cell.angle_gamma   90.00
#
_symmetry.space_group_name_H-M   'P 1'
#
loop_
_entity.id
_entity.type
_entity.pdbx_description
1 polymer ?
#
loop_
_entity_poly.entity_id
_entity_poly.type
_entity_poly.pdbx_seq_one_letter_code
_entity_poly.pdbx_strand_id
1 'polypeptide(L)'
;MVRVSGELDIDRAPQLRTTLRGALTDTDGGDIVVDLSGVEFCDSTGLNVLLQARLEAEEKGRAVCLAGPRPQMRQLLELTGAHVLFPVVPLPGRE
;
A
#
# COMPACT_ATOMS: atom_id res chain seq x y z
N MET A 1 10.50 3.23 -0.74
CA MET A 1 9.65 2.40 0.14
C MET A 1 8.87 3.31 1.08
N VAL A 2 7.57 3.05 1.25
CA VAL A 2 6.69 3.81 2.14
C VAL A 2 6.33 2.91 3.31
N ARG A 3 6.64 3.33 4.55
CA ARG A 3 6.22 2.61 5.76
C ARG A 3 4.93 3.19 6.27
N VAL A 4 3.96 2.31 6.52
CA VAL A 4 2.66 2.69 7.08
C VAL A 4 2.50 1.96 8.40
N SER A 5 2.00 2.68 9.40
CA SER A 5 1.79 2.13 10.73
C SER A 5 0.56 2.74 11.38
N GLY A 6 -0.08 1.97 12.26
CA GLY A 6 -1.36 2.33 12.88
C GLY A 6 -2.54 1.81 12.06
N GLU A 7 -3.52 2.67 11.84
CA GLU A 7 -4.81 2.32 11.25
C GLU A 7 -4.95 2.94 9.86
N LEU A 8 -5.52 2.18 8.91
CA LEU A 8 -5.83 2.60 7.55
C LEU A 8 -7.33 2.87 7.45
N ASP A 9 -7.74 3.97 8.06
CA ASP A 9 -9.12 4.44 8.11
C ASP A 9 -9.26 5.81 7.38
N ILE A 10 -10.45 6.39 7.42
CA ILE A 10 -10.78 7.64 6.74
C ILE A 10 -9.96 8.85 7.23
N ASP A 11 -9.49 8.85 8.48
CA ASP A 11 -8.68 9.93 9.05
C ASP A 11 -7.24 9.88 8.51
N ARG A 12 -6.69 8.67 8.39
CA ARG A 12 -5.33 8.41 7.91
C ARG A 12 -5.21 8.34 6.38
N ALA A 13 -6.30 8.02 5.69
CA ALA A 13 -6.43 7.96 4.24
C ALA A 13 -5.78 9.15 3.48
N PRO A 14 -6.10 10.42 3.77
CA PRO A 14 -5.55 11.56 3.04
C PRO A 14 -4.04 11.73 3.24
N GLN A 15 -3.54 11.43 4.45
CA GLN A 15 -2.11 11.48 4.76
C GLN A 15 -1.36 10.42 3.97
N LEU A 16 -1.85 9.18 3.99
CA LEU A 16 -1.26 8.07 3.25
C LEU A 16 -1.21 8.35 1.74
N ARG A 17 -2.31 8.83 1.16
CA ARG A 17 -2.38 9.23 -0.25
C ARG A 17 -1.32 10.26 -0.59
N THR A 18 -1.13 11.27 0.27
CA THR A 18 -0.14 12.33 0.04
C THR A 18 1.28 11.79 0.08
N THR A 19 1.58 10.89 1.03
CA THR A 19 2.89 10.21 1.11
C THR A 19 3.15 9.34 -0.11
N LEU A 20 2.17 8.53 -0.52
CA LEU A 20 2.28 7.67 -1.71
C LEU A 20 2.47 8.51 -2.98
N ARG A 21 1.71 9.60 -3.14
CA ARG A 21 1.86 10.52 -4.28
C ARG A 21 3.22 11.20 -4.28
N GLY A 22 3.74 11.57 -3.11
CA GLY A 22 5.10 12.08 -2.96
C GLY A 22 6.13 11.07 -3.45
N ALA A 23 6.03 9.81 -3.00
CA ALA A 23 6.91 8.72 -3.43
C ALA A 23 6.77 8.39 -4.93
N LEU A 24 5.57 8.53 -5.50
CA LEU A 24 5.31 8.40 -6.94
C LEU A 24 5.93 9.52 -7.78
N THR A 25 6.18 10.68 -7.18
CA THR A 25 6.79 11.84 -7.85
C THR A 25 8.31 11.80 -7.76
N ASP A 26 8.85 11.02 -6.82
CA ASP A 26 10.28 10.75 -6.72
C ASP A 26 10.71 9.85 -7.91
N THR A 27 11.53 10.44 -8.79
CA THR A 27 11.85 9.96 -10.15
C THR A 27 12.88 8.82 -10.20
N ASP A 28 13.39 8.36 -9.05
CA ASP A 28 14.38 7.28 -8.97
C ASP A 28 13.72 5.88 -9.09
N GLY A 29 13.03 5.67 -10.23
CA GLY A 29 13.11 4.47 -11.06
C GLY A 29 12.77 3.09 -10.48
N GLY A 30 11.74 2.92 -9.66
CA GLY A 30 11.31 1.56 -9.26
C GLY A 30 9.89 1.43 -8.72
N ASP A 31 9.45 0.19 -8.53
CA ASP A 31 8.17 -0.14 -7.90
C ASP A 31 8.07 0.41 -6.47
N ILE A 32 6.87 0.81 -6.07
CA ILE A 32 6.62 1.33 -4.73
C ILE A 32 6.32 0.18 -3.79
N VAL A 33 7.25 -0.11 -2.89
CA VAL A 33 7.00 -1.04 -1.78
C VAL A 33 6.35 -0.30 -0.62
N VAL A 34 5.14 -0.72 -0.23
CA VAL A 34 4.38 -0.25 0.92
C VAL A 34 4.49 -1.28 2.04
N ASP A 35 5.19 -0.93 3.11
CA ASP A 35 5.26 -1.74 4.33
C ASP A 35 4.00 -1.54 5.18
N LEU A 36 3.28 -2.65 5.32
CA LEU A 36 2.04 -2.78 6.09
C LEU A 36 2.27 -3.53 7.40
N SER A 37 3.51 -3.84 7.79
CA SER A 37 3.80 -4.58 9.03
C SER A 37 3.31 -3.85 10.28
N GLY A 38 3.40 -2.52 10.27
CA GLY A 38 2.90 -1.66 11.33
C GLY A 38 1.40 -1.38 11.25
N VAL A 39 0.70 -1.82 10.21
CA VAL A 39 -0.74 -1.56 10.03
C VAL A 39 -1.52 -2.61 10.80
N GLU A 40 -2.29 -2.15 11.78
CA GLU A 40 -3.06 -3.02 12.68
C GLU A 40 -4.47 -3.25 12.17
N PHE A 41 -4.99 -2.27 11.43
CA PHE A 41 -6.36 -2.26 10.95
C PHE A 41 -6.47 -1.53 9.60
N CYS A 42 -7.39 -1.98 8.76
CA CYS A 42 -7.70 -1.35 7.48
C CYS A 42 -9.18 -1.55 7.18
N ASP A 43 -9.86 -0.48 6.80
CA ASP A 43 -11.23 -0.52 6.30
C ASP A 43 -11.28 -0.43 4.78
N SER A 44 -12.50 -0.47 4.24
CA SER A 44 -12.78 -0.17 2.83
C SER A 44 -12.20 1.17 2.37
N THR A 45 -12.15 2.19 3.23
CA THR A 45 -11.55 3.49 2.89
C THR A 45 -10.04 3.40 2.72
N GLY A 46 -9.33 2.73 3.63
CA GLY A 46 -7.89 2.50 3.52
C GLY A 46 -7.53 1.67 2.28
N LEU A 47 -8.33 0.65 1.99
CA LEU A 47 -8.17 -0.14 0.77
C LEU A 47 -8.37 0.71 -0.49
N ASN A 48 -9.40 1.56 -0.51
CA ASN A 48 -9.65 2.46 -1.64
C ASN A 48 -8.48 3.41 -1.89
N VAL A 49 -7.81 3.89 -0.84
CA VAL A 49 -6.59 4.72 -0.97
C VAL A 49 -5.46 3.95 -1.62
N LEU A 50 -5.24 2.69 -1.24
CA LEU A 50 -4.24 1.84 -1.86
C LEU A 50 -4.56 1.57 -3.34
N LEU A 51 -5.83 1.34 -3.68
CA LEU A 51 -6.29 1.15 -5.06
C LEU A 51 -6.06 2.42 -5.90
N GLN A 52 -6.37 3.59 -5.36
CA GLN A 52 -6.11 4.88 -6.01
C GLN A 52 -4.61 5.08 -6.25
N ALA A 53 -3.78 4.85 -5.23
CA ALA A 53 -2.34 4.96 -5.37
C ALA A 53 -1.75 3.97 -6.39
N ARG A 54 -2.32 2.76 -6.48
CA ARG A 54 -1.97 1.79 -7.53
C ARG A 54 -2.28 2.33 -8.91
N LEU A 55 -3.48 2.86 -9.12
CA LEU A 55 -3.88 3.46 -10.40
C LEU A 55 -2.92 4.60 -10.79
N GLU A 56 -2.63 5.51 -9.85
CA GLU A 56 -1.66 6.60 -10.07
C GLU A 56 -0.24 6.08 -10.39
N ALA A 57 0.16 4.94 -9.81
CA ALA A 57 1.43 4.28 -10.10
C ALA A 57 1.45 3.69 -11.52
N GLU A 58 0.39 2.99 -11.91
CA GLU A 58 0.25 2.36 -13.22
C GLU A 58 0.22 3.40 -14.33
N GLU A 59 -0.42 4.56 -14.11
CA GLU A 59 -0.38 5.70 -15.03
C GLU A 59 1.04 6.24 -15.26
N LYS A 60 1.94 6.03 -14.29
CA LYS A 60 3.37 6.36 -14.38
C LYS A 60 4.25 5.18 -14.79
N GLY A 61 3.67 4.02 -15.11
CA GLY A 61 4.40 2.79 -15.45
C GLY A 61 5.13 2.14 -14.27
N ARG A 62 4.61 2.30 -13.04
CA ARG A 62 5.17 1.74 -11.80
C ARG A 62 4.15 0.80 -11.14
N ALA A 63 4.60 -0.24 -10.46
CA ALA A 63 3.72 -1.08 -9.63
C ALA A 63 3.75 -0.66 -8.15
N VAL A 64 2.67 -0.99 -7.43
CA VAL A 64 2.60 -0.87 -5.96
C VAL A 64 2.65 -2.27 -5.36
N CYS A 65 3.72 -2.56 -4.63
CA CYS A 65 3.95 -3.82 -3.95
C CYS A 65 3.63 -3.68 -2.46
N LEU A 66 3.03 -4.70 -1.86
CA LEU A 66 2.73 -4.72 -0.41
C LEU A 66 3.75 -5.60 0.32
N ALA A 67 4.32 -5.10 1.40
CA ALA A 67 5.25 -5.84 2.24
C ALA A 67 4.69 -6.06 3.65
N GLY A 68 4.78 -7.30 4.14
CA GLY A 68 4.36 -7.66 5.49
C GLY A 68 2.88 -7.41 5.86
N PRO A 69 1.88 -7.60 4.97
CA PRO A 69 0.49 -7.37 5.35
C PRO A 69 0.06 -8.31 6.50
N ARG A 70 -0.54 -7.75 7.55
CA ARG A 70 -1.12 -8.54 8.66
C ARG A 70 -2.25 -9.45 8.16
N PRO A 71 -2.56 -10.57 8.86
CA PRO A 71 -3.59 -11.52 8.43
C PRO A 71 -4.97 -10.87 8.21
N GLN A 72 -5.38 -9.90 9.04
CA GLN A 72 -6.64 -9.17 8.86
C GLN A 72 -6.69 -8.40 7.54
N MET A 73 -5.59 -7.72 7.19
CA MET A 73 -5.43 -7.01 5.93
C MET A 73 -5.46 -7.97 4.73
N ARG A 74 -4.78 -9.12 4.83
CA ARG A 74 -4.82 -10.17 3.81
C ARG A 74 -6.24 -10.68 3.59
N GLN A 75 -6.96 -10.98 4.66
CA GLN A 75 -8.34 -11.44 4.57
C GLN A 75 -9.24 -10.38 3.90
N LEU A 76 -9.07 -9.10 4.22
CA LEU A 76 -9.80 -8.01 3.55
C LEU A 76 -9.47 -7.93 2.05
N LEU A 77 -8.19 -8.02 1.69
CA LEU A 77 -7.73 -8.04 0.30
C LEU A 77 -8.26 -9.27 -0.46
N GLU A 78 -8.37 -10.42 0.19
CA GLU A 78 -8.94 -11.64 -0.39
C GLU A 78 -10.45 -11.48 -0.59
N LEU A 79 -11.19 -11.04 0.44
CA LEU A 79 -12.63 -10.79 0.39
C LEU A 79 -13.03 -9.78 -0.69
N THR A 80 -12.20 -8.77 -0.90
CA THR A 80 -12.46 -7.72 -1.91
C THR A 80 -11.89 -8.06 -3.28
N GLY A 81 -11.15 -9.16 -3.41
CA GLY A 81 -10.43 -9.51 -4.64
C GLY A 81 -9.24 -8.60 -4.93
N ALA A 82 -8.89 -7.66 -4.06
CA ALA A 82 -7.76 -6.76 -4.24
C ALA A 82 -6.40 -7.46 -4.11
N HIS A 83 -6.33 -8.63 -3.46
CA HIS A 83 -5.08 -9.40 -3.30
C HIS A 83 -4.35 -9.68 -4.63
N VAL A 84 -5.06 -9.90 -5.74
CA VAL A 84 -4.43 -10.14 -7.06
C VAL A 84 -3.87 -8.87 -7.69
N LEU A 85 -4.31 -7.71 -7.21
CA LEU A 85 -3.91 -6.41 -7.74
C LEU A 85 -2.59 -5.92 -7.13
N PHE A 86 -2.20 -6.49 -6.00
CA PHE A 86 -1.06 -6.05 -5.21
C PHE A 86 -0.06 -7.20 -5.06
N PRO A 87 1.07 -7.18 -5.77
CA PRO A 87 2.13 -8.16 -5.55
C PRO A 87 2.66 -8.04 -4.11
N VAL A 88 2.64 -9.15 -3.39
CA VAL A 88 3.19 -9.22 -2.02
C VAL A 88 4.68 -9.55 -2.10
N VAL A 89 5.50 -8.66 -1.56
CA VAL A 89 6.96 -8.80 -1.54
C VAL A 89 7.45 -9.00 -0.09
N PRO A 90 8.59 -9.70 0.12
CA PRO A 90 9.20 -9.78 1.43
C PRO A 90 9.62 -8.38 1.90
N LEU A 91 9.62 -8.18 3.22
CA LEU A 91 10.06 -6.91 3.83
C LEU A 91 11.54 -6.68 3.53
N PRO A 92 11.91 -5.63 2.79
CA PRO A 92 13.32 -5.35 2.54
C PRO A 92 13.97 -4.95 3.88
N GLY A 93 15.01 -5.70 4.30
CA GLY A 93 15.76 -5.44 5.53
C GLY A 93 15.47 -6.35 6.73
N ARG A 94 14.79 -7.49 6.56
CA ARG A 94 14.89 -8.62 7.50
C ARG A 94 15.78 -9.70 6.89
N GLU A 95 17.09 -9.57 7.11
CA GLU A 95 18.04 -10.69 7.08
C GLU A 95 18.16 -11.28 8.49
#